data_AF-A0A1F9S9E1-F1
#
_entry.id   AF-A0A1F9S9E1-F1
#
_cell.length_a   1.000
_cell.length_b   1.000
_cell.length_c   1.000
_cell.angle_alpha   90.00
_cell.angle_beta   90.00
_cell.angle_gamma   90.00
#
_symmetry.space_group_name_H-M   'P 1'
#
loop_
_entity.id
_entity.type
_entity.pdbx_description
1 polymer ?
#
loop_
_entity_poly.entity_id
_entity_poly.type
_entity_poly.pdbx_seq_one_letter_code
_entity_poly.pdbx_strand_id
1 'polypeptide(L)'
;MSVSSHLNPEPERRLWIIHESVLRTSDWTEIKLAILMFFSALEMPIILGVFREGPLSFLAVALLCAVLPLGLAALSPLAETPRQIPLLDQRVGKIDAEDSFLVPRDLARYTHLELVNRLDRYLGGGITATRYYEDIVARIIAVARCATRRRRLFMLACVPALAAQLVLAARLFLR
;
A
#
# COMPACT_ATOMS: atom_id res chain seq x y z
N MET A 1 -26.07 39.36 10.69
CA MET A 1 -24.76 38.92 10.14
C MET A 1 -24.78 37.40 10.04
N SER A 2 -25.12 36.87 8.87
CA SER A 2 -25.18 35.43 8.56
C SER A 2 -24.02 35.14 7.63
N VAL A 3 -22.89 34.77 8.22
CA VAL A 3 -21.66 34.45 7.51
C VAL A 3 -21.68 32.94 7.26
N SER A 4 -22.16 32.57 6.07
CA SER A 4 -21.75 31.40 5.29
C SER A 4 -21.66 30.05 6.02
N SER A 5 -22.80 29.38 6.22
CA SER A 5 -22.88 27.91 6.39
C SER A 5 -22.72 27.13 5.07
N HIS A 6 -22.62 27.84 3.94
CA HIS A 6 -22.66 27.27 2.58
C HIS A 6 -21.28 26.99 1.94
N LEU A 7 -20.18 27.20 2.68
CA LEU A 7 -18.79 27.05 2.16
C LEU A 7 -17.98 25.93 2.83
N ASN A 8 -18.57 25.18 3.77
CA ASN A 8 -17.91 24.00 4.30
C ASN A 8 -18.27 22.82 3.37
N PRO A 9 -17.30 22.20 2.65
CA PRO A 9 -17.61 21.00 1.91
C PRO A 9 -18.23 19.99 2.88
N GLU A 10 -19.41 19.49 2.52
CA GLU A 10 -20.17 18.51 3.30
C GLU A 10 -19.21 17.41 3.79
N PRO A 11 -19.30 16.99 5.07
CA PRO A 11 -18.37 16.01 5.65
C PRO A 11 -18.26 14.75 4.80
N GLU A 12 -19.35 14.37 4.16
CA GLU A 12 -19.43 13.30 3.16
C GLU A 12 -18.47 13.52 1.98
N ARG A 13 -18.46 14.70 1.36
CA ARG A 13 -17.57 15.02 0.24
C ARG A 13 -16.11 14.93 0.66
N ARG A 14 -15.77 15.36 1.88
CA ARG A 14 -14.39 15.28 2.40
C ARG A 14 -13.98 13.82 2.67
N LEU A 15 -14.85 13.00 3.25
CA LEU A 15 -14.63 11.57 3.44
C LEU A 15 -14.46 10.85 2.09
N TRP A 16 -15.27 11.21 1.10
CA TRP A 16 -15.20 10.65 -0.24
C TRP A 16 -13.86 10.97 -0.92
N ILE A 17 -13.37 12.21 -0.80
CA ILE A 17 -12.03 12.59 -1.32
C ILE A 17 -10.93 11.75 -0.68
N ILE A 18 -10.98 11.54 0.65
CA ILE A 18 -10.02 10.71 1.36
C ILE A 18 -10.09 9.26 0.84
N HIS A 19 -11.29 8.70 0.78
CA HIS A 19 -11.53 7.35 0.28
C HIS A 19 -10.99 7.16 -1.15
N GLU A 20 -11.32 8.07 -2.06
CA GLU A 20 -10.88 8.04 -3.47
C GLU A 20 -9.36 8.16 -3.59
N SER A 21 -8.72 9.01 -2.79
CA SER A 21 -7.25 9.15 -2.78
C SER A 21 -6.55 7.86 -2.34
N VAL A 22 -7.13 7.17 -1.35
CA VAL A 22 -6.61 5.91 -0.81
C VAL A 22 -6.82 4.77 -1.81
N LEU A 23 -7.99 4.68 -2.43
CA LEU A 23 -8.28 3.73 -3.52
C LEU A 23 -7.31 3.92 -4.68
N ARG A 24 -7.19 5.14 -5.20
CA ARG A 24 -6.30 5.45 -6.32
C ARG A 24 -4.85 5.05 -6.02
N THR A 25 -4.39 5.28 -4.79
CA THR A 25 -3.04 4.86 -4.37
C THR A 25 -2.89 3.34 -4.33
N SER A 26 -3.93 2.62 -3.91
CA SER A 26 -3.99 1.16 -3.95
C SER A 26 -3.90 0.64 -5.39
N ASP A 27 -4.75 1.15 -6.28
CA ASP A 27 -4.84 0.71 -7.67
C ASP A 27 -3.52 0.95 -8.42
N TRP A 28 -2.89 2.11 -8.21
CA TRP A 28 -1.56 2.40 -8.76
C TRP A 28 -0.49 1.42 -8.26
N THR A 29 -0.60 0.97 -7.01
CA THR A 29 0.36 0.01 -6.44
C THR A 29 0.14 -1.38 -7.03
N GLU A 30 -1.11 -1.79 -7.25
CA GLU A 30 -1.44 -3.03 -7.95
C GLU A 30 -0.89 -3.04 -9.37
N ILE A 31 -1.12 -1.97 -10.13
CA ILE A 31 -0.61 -1.84 -11.51
C ILE A 31 0.91 -1.96 -11.54
N LYS A 32 1.62 -1.24 -10.67
CA LYS A 32 3.10 -1.30 -10.58
C LYS A 32 3.59 -2.71 -10.25
N LEU A 33 2.90 -3.40 -9.36
CA LEU A 33 3.27 -4.75 -8.95
C LEU A 33 2.97 -5.77 -10.04
N ALA A 34 1.86 -5.64 -10.75
CA ALA A 34 1.54 -6.47 -11.92
C ALA A 34 2.58 -6.28 -13.04
N ILE A 35 2.98 -5.04 -13.31
CA ILE A 35 4.06 -4.72 -14.25
C ILE A 35 5.38 -5.38 -13.82
N LEU A 36 5.75 -5.26 -12.55
CA LEU A 36 6.97 -5.86 -12.01
C LEU A 36 6.97 -7.39 -12.17
N MET A 37 5.84 -8.05 -11.86
CA MET A 37 5.69 -9.49 -12.04
C MET A 37 5.79 -9.89 -13.52
N PHE A 38 5.14 -9.14 -14.41
CA PHE A 38 5.17 -9.39 -15.84
C PHE A 38 6.60 -9.32 -16.39
N PHE A 39 7.35 -8.25 -16.08
CA PHE A 39 8.75 -8.14 -16.49
C PHE A 39 9.62 -9.23 -15.89
N SER A 40 9.44 -9.55 -14.60
CA SER A 40 10.20 -10.62 -13.95
C SER A 40 9.97 -11.97 -14.63
N ALA A 41 8.72 -12.28 -14.99
CA ALA A 41 8.38 -13.52 -15.71
C ALA A 41 8.95 -13.54 -17.14
N LEU A 42 8.96 -12.39 -17.83
CA LEU A 42 9.48 -12.26 -19.19
C LEU A 42 11.01 -12.36 -19.24
N GLU A 43 11.71 -11.84 -18.23
CA GLU A 43 13.17 -11.85 -18.18
C GLU A 43 13.75 -13.24 -17.92
N MET A 44 13.07 -14.11 -17.17
CA MET A 44 13.54 -15.47 -16.88
C MET A 44 13.92 -16.28 -18.13
N PRO A 45 13.04 -16.47 -19.15
CA PRO A 45 13.40 -17.22 -20.35
C PRO A 45 14.49 -16.51 -21.18
N ILE A 46 14.53 -15.18 -21.17
CA ILE A 46 15.58 -14.42 -21.86
C ILE A 46 16.94 -14.69 -21.23
N ILE A 47 17.03 -14.67 -19.90
CA ILE A 47 18.27 -14.97 -19.18
C ILE A 47 18.74 -16.39 -19.47
N LEU A 48 17.83 -17.37 -19.42
CA LEU A 48 18.15 -18.77 -19.70
C LEU A 48 18.56 -19.00 -21.16
N GLY A 49 17.97 -18.29 -22.12
CA GLY A 49 18.28 -18.43 -23.55
C GLY A 49 19.56 -17.70 -23.98
N VAL A 50 19.76 -16.46 -23.52
CA VAL A 50 20.86 -15.57 -23.97
C VAL A 50 22.12 -15.74 -23.10
N PHE A 51 21.93 -15.79 -21.78
CA PHE A 51 23.02 -15.89 -20.82
C PHE A 51 23.21 -17.36 -20.42
N ARG A 52 23.71 -18.15 -21.39
CA ARG A 52 24.16 -19.57 -21.23
C ARG A 52 24.75 -19.86 -19.84
N GLU A 53 24.62 -21.12 -19.43
CA GLU A 53 24.97 -21.70 -18.12
C GLU A 53 26.06 -20.95 -17.34
N GLY A 54 25.73 -20.54 -16.12
CA GLY A 54 26.67 -19.98 -15.16
C GLY A 54 25.97 -19.64 -13.85
N PRO A 55 26.68 -19.72 -12.70
CA PRO A 55 26.07 -19.56 -11.38
C PRO A 55 25.37 -18.20 -11.20
N LEU A 56 25.89 -17.15 -11.84
CA LEU A 56 25.29 -15.81 -11.83
C LEU A 56 23.94 -15.75 -12.56
N SER A 57 23.76 -16.48 -13.67
CA SER A 57 22.45 -16.56 -14.35
C SER A 57 21.43 -17.28 -13.50
N PHE A 58 21.81 -18.39 -12.86
CA PHE A 58 20.93 -19.13 -11.94
C PHE A 58 20.53 -18.27 -10.74
N LEU A 59 21.47 -17.51 -10.18
CA LEU A 59 21.17 -16.58 -9.08
C LEU A 59 20.18 -15.50 -9.51
N ALA A 60 20.37 -14.89 -10.68
CA ALA A 60 19.45 -13.87 -11.22
C ALA A 60 18.04 -14.44 -11.43
N VAL A 61 17.93 -15.63 -12.03
CA VAL A 61 16.64 -16.32 -12.22
C VAL A 61 15.98 -16.67 -10.88
N ALA A 62 16.74 -17.15 -9.89
CA ALA A 62 16.21 -17.46 -8.57
C ALA A 62 15.67 -16.20 -7.86
N LEU A 63 16.37 -15.07 -7.97
CA LEU A 63 15.92 -13.79 -7.43
C LEU A 63 14.64 -13.30 -8.11
N LEU A 64 14.56 -13.35 -9.45
CA LEU A 64 13.33 -13.04 -10.18
C LEU A 64 12.19 -14.00 -9.81
N CYS A 65 12.51 -15.28 -9.58
CA CYS A 65 11.52 -16.28 -9.18
C CYS A 65 10.91 -15.93 -7.81
N ALA A 66 11.71 -15.38 -6.89
CA ALA A 66 11.23 -14.89 -5.59
C ALA A 66 10.28 -13.68 -5.69
N VAL A 67 10.34 -12.90 -6.79
CA VAL A 67 9.42 -11.76 -7.04
C VAL A 67 7.98 -12.25 -7.26
N LEU A 68 7.79 -13.36 -7.96
CA LEU A 68 6.47 -13.90 -8.30
C LEU A 68 5.60 -14.26 -7.08
N PRO A 69 6.04 -15.07 -6.09
CA PRO A 69 5.24 -15.39 -4.92
C PRO A 69 4.99 -14.14 -4.05
N LEU A 70 5.92 -13.19 -3.99
CA LEU A 70 5.70 -11.92 -3.29
C LEU A 70 4.62 -11.08 -3.98
N GLY A 71 4.63 -11.05 -5.31
CA GLY A 71 3.62 -10.35 -6.09
C GLY A 71 2.24 -11.00 -5.95
N LEU A 72 2.16 -12.33 -6.08
CA LEU A 72 0.92 -13.08 -5.83
C LEU A 72 0.40 -12.88 -4.40
N ALA A 73 1.29 -12.88 -3.40
CA ALA A 73 0.92 -12.62 -2.01
C ALA A 73 0.43 -11.18 -1.76
N ALA A 74 0.79 -10.23 -2.63
CA ALA A 74 0.33 -8.84 -2.55
C ALA A 74 -1.05 -8.65 -3.21
N LEU A 75 -1.31 -9.36 -4.31
CA LEU A 75 -2.59 -9.34 -5.02
C LEU A 75 -3.63 -10.28 -4.39
N SER A 76 -3.20 -11.21 -3.54
CA SER A 76 -4.08 -12.21 -2.94
C SER A 76 -5.11 -11.58 -1.99
N PRO A 77 -6.42 -11.81 -2.22
CA PRO A 77 -7.49 -11.36 -1.31
C PRO A 77 -7.54 -12.20 -0.01
N LEU A 78 -7.00 -13.43 -0.03
CA LEU A 78 -7.07 -14.37 1.10
C LEU A 78 -6.34 -13.88 2.36
N ALA A 79 -5.38 -12.98 2.17
CA ALA A 79 -4.62 -12.44 3.26
C ALA A 79 -5.22 -11.13 3.80
N GLU A 80 -6.40 -10.72 3.32
CA GLU A 80 -7.23 -9.65 3.89
C GLU A 80 -7.92 -10.06 5.20
N THR A 81 -7.50 -11.17 5.81
CA THR A 81 -7.94 -11.50 7.17
C THR A 81 -7.59 -10.29 8.06
N PRO A 82 -8.60 -9.59 8.62
CA PRO A 82 -8.36 -8.44 9.45
C PRO A 82 -7.62 -8.98 10.67
N ARG A 83 -6.30 -8.82 10.67
CA ARG A 83 -5.47 -9.18 11.81
C ARG A 83 -6.05 -8.41 12.98
N GLN A 84 -6.69 -9.13 13.91
CA GLN A 84 -7.13 -8.57 15.18
C GLN A 84 -5.88 -7.95 15.80
N ILE A 85 -5.84 -6.62 15.84
CA ILE A 85 -4.72 -5.92 16.44
C ILE A 85 -4.84 -6.18 17.94
N PRO A 86 -3.83 -6.78 18.59
CA PRO A 86 -3.84 -6.88 20.03
C PRO A 86 -3.92 -5.46 20.60
N LEU A 87 -4.94 -5.21 21.42
CA LEU A 87 -5.20 -3.95 22.13
C LEU A 87 -4.08 -3.54 23.10
N LEU A 88 -3.00 -4.31 23.19
CA LEU A 88 -1.91 -4.08 24.14
C LEU A 88 -0.71 -3.43 23.43
N ASP A 89 -0.43 -2.20 23.86
CA ASP A 89 0.83 -1.49 23.72
C ASP A 89 1.32 -1.18 22.30
N GLN A 90 0.41 -0.73 21.43
CA GLN A 90 0.85 0.13 20.34
C GLN A 90 1.32 1.45 21.00
N ARG A 91 2.63 1.57 21.26
CA ARG A 91 3.25 2.82 21.72
C ARG A 91 2.68 3.93 20.85
N VAL A 92 1.84 4.76 21.46
CA VAL A 92 1.26 5.96 20.88
C VAL A 92 2.44 6.81 20.43
N GLY A 93 2.82 6.65 19.16
CA GLY A 93 3.82 7.49 18.54
C GLY A 93 3.31 8.92 18.68
N LYS A 94 4.18 9.83 19.13
CA LYS A 94 3.87 11.25 19.19
C LYS A 94 3.17 11.67 17.89
N ILE A 95 2.05 12.35 18.08
CA ILE A 95 1.15 12.81 17.04
C ILE A 95 1.83 14.00 16.36
N ASP A 96 2.28 13.82 15.13
CA ASP A 96 2.88 14.92 14.37
C ASP A 96 1.78 15.69 13.63
N ALA A 97 1.84 17.02 13.71
CA ALA A 97 0.91 17.94 13.00
C ALA A 97 1.01 17.83 11.47
N GLU A 98 1.99 17.07 10.97
CA GLU A 98 2.23 16.80 9.56
C GLU A 98 1.51 15.54 9.04
N ASP A 99 0.83 14.78 9.90
CA ASP A 99 0.09 13.57 9.49
C ASP A 99 -1.05 13.94 8.53
N SER A 100 -0.85 13.66 7.24
CA SER A 100 -1.83 13.92 6.20
C SER A 100 -2.84 12.78 6.13
N PHE A 101 -4.12 13.08 6.38
CA PHE A 101 -5.23 12.12 6.21
C PHE A 101 -5.41 11.63 4.76
N LEU A 102 -4.61 12.11 3.82
CA LEU A 102 -4.58 11.65 2.43
C LEU A 102 -3.61 10.49 2.21
N VAL A 103 -2.72 10.20 3.17
CA VAL A 103 -1.70 9.18 3.01
C VAL A 103 -2.18 7.86 3.65
N PRO A 104 -2.27 6.75 2.88
CA PRO A 104 -2.73 5.46 3.42
C PRO A 104 -1.89 4.94 4.59
N ARG A 105 -0.60 5.30 4.64
CA ARG A 105 0.33 4.90 5.71
C ARG A 105 -0.09 5.45 7.06
N ASP A 106 -0.59 6.68 7.09
CA ASP A 106 -0.91 7.36 8.33
C ASP A 106 -2.29 6.91 8.80
N LEU A 107 -3.25 6.78 7.89
CA LEU A 107 -4.57 6.19 8.16
C LEU A 107 -4.49 4.76 8.71
N ALA A 108 -3.59 3.92 8.18
CA ALA A 108 -3.47 2.52 8.59
C ALA A 108 -2.92 2.31 10.00
N ARG A 109 -2.29 3.34 10.60
CA ARG A 109 -1.72 3.29 11.96
C ARG A 109 -2.78 3.43 13.05
N TYR A 110 -3.86 4.14 12.76
CA TYR A 110 -4.90 4.46 13.73
C TYR A 110 -5.84 3.28 13.97
N THR A 111 -6.34 3.18 15.20
CA THR A 111 -7.48 2.31 15.50
C THR A 111 -8.76 2.92 14.93
N HIS A 112 -9.81 2.10 14.78
CA HIS A 112 -11.09 2.58 14.22
C HIS A 112 -11.66 3.75 15.04
N LEU A 113 -11.69 3.60 16.38
CA LEU A 113 -12.20 4.61 17.29
C LEU A 113 -11.35 5.90 17.30
N GLU A 114 -10.03 5.79 17.19
CA GLU A 114 -9.15 6.97 17.06
C GLU A 114 -9.37 7.72 15.76
N LEU A 115 -9.51 7.00 14.64
CA LEU A 115 -9.70 7.65 13.34
C LEU A 115 -11.07 8.30 13.25
N VAL A 116 -12.13 7.64 13.75
CA VAL A 116 -13.48 8.24 13.84
C VAL A 116 -13.43 9.52 14.67
N ASN A 117 -12.84 9.48 15.87
CA ASN A 117 -12.73 10.66 16.73
C ASN A 117 -11.90 11.80 16.11
N ARG A 118 -10.85 11.48 15.34
CA ARG A 118 -10.04 12.49 14.65
C ARG A 118 -10.76 13.09 13.45
N LEU A 119 -11.40 12.26 12.63
CA LEU A 119 -12.18 12.72 11.49
C LEU A 119 -13.35 13.56 11.97
N ASP A 120 -14.01 13.17 13.08
CA ASP A 120 -15.09 13.96 13.66
C ASP A 120 -14.61 15.37 14.02
N ARG A 121 -13.46 15.50 14.68
CA ARG A 121 -12.83 16.81 14.96
C ARG A 121 -12.39 17.55 13.71
N TYR A 122 -11.84 16.86 12.71
CA TYR A 122 -11.35 17.46 11.46
C TYR A 122 -12.47 17.97 10.55
N LEU A 123 -13.63 17.31 10.58
CA LEU A 123 -14.78 17.65 9.77
C LEU A 123 -15.75 18.62 10.46
N GLY A 124 -15.48 19.01 11.70
CA GLY A 124 -16.29 19.96 12.46
C GLY A 124 -17.46 19.33 13.23
N GLY A 125 -17.39 18.01 13.49
CA GLY A 125 -18.38 17.21 14.23
C GLY A 125 -19.41 16.50 13.33
N GLY A 126 -20.12 15.53 13.91
CA GLY A 126 -21.29 14.87 13.30
C GLY A 126 -21.02 13.50 12.67
N ILE A 127 -19.78 13.01 12.67
CA ILE A 127 -19.43 11.66 12.18
C ILE A 127 -19.88 10.59 13.18
N THR A 128 -19.63 10.81 14.47
CA THR A 128 -20.07 9.88 15.53
C THR A 128 -21.58 9.93 15.77
N ALA A 129 -22.28 10.89 15.15
CA ALA A 129 -23.73 11.04 15.28
C ALA A 129 -24.50 10.13 14.32
N THR A 130 -23.88 9.69 13.21
CA THR A 130 -24.55 8.83 12.21
C THR A 130 -23.71 7.59 11.90
N ARG A 131 -24.32 6.42 12.08
CA ARG A 131 -23.72 5.12 11.73
C ARG A 131 -23.19 5.05 10.30
N TYR A 132 -23.86 5.77 9.38
CA TYR A 132 -23.47 5.84 7.98
C TYR A 132 -22.03 6.34 7.79
N TYR A 133 -21.60 7.37 8.53
CA TYR A 133 -20.23 7.87 8.40
C TYR A 133 -19.21 6.95 9.07
N GLU A 134 -19.58 6.24 10.15
CA GLU A 134 -18.73 5.23 10.78
C GLU A 134 -18.38 4.09 9.80
N ASP A 135 -19.36 3.62 9.02
CA ASP A 135 -19.15 2.58 8.01
C ASP A 135 -18.20 3.04 6.90
N ILE A 136 -18.32 4.29 6.44
CA ILE A 136 -17.40 4.87 5.46
C ILE A 136 -15.97 4.92 6.01
N VAL A 137 -15.81 5.34 7.27
CA VAL A 137 -14.50 5.39 7.94
C VAL A 137 -13.92 3.98 8.10
N ALA A 138 -14.73 2.99 8.46
CA ALA A 138 -14.31 1.59 8.52
C ALA A 138 -13.78 1.11 7.17
N ARG A 139 -14.49 1.43 6.08
CA ARG A 139 -14.06 1.11 4.71
C ARG A 139 -12.74 1.78 4.34
N ILE A 140 -12.57 3.07 4.65
CA ILE A 140 -11.31 3.80 4.43
C ILE A 140 -10.14 3.10 5.13
N ILE A 141 -10.31 2.69 6.39
CA ILE A 141 -9.26 1.99 7.15
C ILE A 141 -8.91 0.65 6.49
N ALA A 142 -9.91 -0.12 6.09
CA ALA A 142 -9.70 -1.40 5.44
C ALA A 142 -8.86 -1.23 4.16
N VAL A 143 -9.26 -0.30 3.28
CA VAL A 143 -8.52 -0.01 2.04
C VAL A 143 -7.13 0.53 2.34
N ALA A 144 -6.96 1.43 3.30
CA ALA A 144 -5.66 1.98 3.68
C ALA A 144 -4.68 0.89 4.17
N ARG A 145 -5.18 -0.08 4.96
CA ARG A 145 -4.38 -1.23 5.41
C ARG A 145 -3.99 -2.15 4.25
N CYS A 146 -4.91 -2.42 3.33
CA CYS A 146 -4.59 -3.18 2.11
C CYS A 146 -3.53 -2.46 1.27
N ALA A 147 -3.71 -1.16 1.01
CA ALA A 147 -2.77 -0.34 0.24
C ALA A 147 -1.37 -0.30 0.87
N THR A 148 -1.27 -0.11 2.19
CA THR A 148 0.02 -0.08 2.88
C THR A 148 0.74 -1.41 2.86
N ARG A 149 0.01 -2.52 3.02
CA ARG A 149 0.58 -3.85 2.91
C ARG A 149 1.08 -4.13 1.50
N ARG A 150 0.27 -3.87 0.47
CA ARG A 150 0.65 -4.02 -0.94
C ARG A 150 1.90 -3.21 -1.25
N ARG A 151 1.98 -1.97 -0.76
CA ARG A 151 3.18 -1.15 -0.88
C ARG A 151 4.41 -1.76 -0.21
N ARG A 152 4.27 -2.35 0.97
CA ARG A 152 5.39 -3.07 1.63
C ARG A 152 5.85 -4.27 0.82
N LEU A 153 4.91 -5.08 0.32
CA LEU A 153 5.24 -6.24 -0.50
C LEU A 153 5.85 -5.83 -1.84
N PHE A 154 5.38 -4.75 -2.45
CA PHE A 154 6.01 -4.15 -3.62
C PHE A 154 7.46 -3.75 -3.33
N MET A 155 7.72 -3.03 -2.24
CA MET A 155 9.10 -2.67 -1.85
C MET A 155 9.97 -3.91 -1.62
N LEU A 156 9.43 -4.94 -0.96
CA LEU A 156 10.13 -6.21 -0.75
C LEU A 156 10.39 -6.96 -2.06
N ALA A 157 9.49 -6.87 -3.04
CA ALA A 157 9.64 -7.47 -4.36
C ALA A 157 10.65 -6.70 -5.24
N CYS A 158 10.77 -5.39 -5.07
CA CYS A 158 11.78 -4.59 -5.77
C CYS A 158 13.21 -4.94 -5.38
N VAL A 159 13.46 -5.36 -4.13
CA VAL A 159 14.82 -5.72 -3.66
C VAL A 159 15.43 -6.87 -4.47
N PRO A 160 14.81 -8.07 -4.56
CA PRO A 160 15.37 -9.17 -5.36
C PRO A 160 15.36 -8.84 -6.86
N ALA A 161 14.39 -8.08 -7.37
CA ALA A 161 14.40 -7.64 -8.76
C ALA A 161 15.62 -6.76 -9.08
N LEU A 162 15.91 -5.75 -8.25
CA LEU A 162 17.10 -4.91 -8.40
C LEU A 162 18.39 -5.72 -8.23
N ALA A 163 18.44 -6.63 -7.27
CA ALA A 163 19.58 -7.51 -7.08
C ALA A 163 19.83 -8.39 -8.31
N ALA A 164 18.78 -8.92 -8.94
CA ALA A 164 18.90 -9.69 -10.18
C ALA A 164 19.49 -8.84 -11.32
N GLN A 165 19.02 -7.61 -11.48
CA GLN A 165 19.53 -6.67 -12.48
C GLN A 165 21.01 -6.33 -12.26
N LEU A 166 21.43 -6.12 -11.00
CA LEU A 166 22.84 -5.88 -10.65
C LEU A 166 23.73 -7.10 -10.97
N VAL A 167 23.24 -8.32 -10.71
CA VAL A 167 23.97 -9.56 -11.04
C VAL A 167 24.14 -9.71 -12.56
N LEU A 168 23.10 -9.42 -13.34
CA LEU A 168 23.16 -9.44 -14.80
C LEU A 168 24.11 -8.37 -15.34
N ALA A 169 24.05 -7.15 -14.80
CA ALA A 169 24.96 -6.07 -15.17
C ALA A 169 26.43 -6.43 -14.86
N ALA A 170 26.72 -6.96 -13.67
CA ALA A 170 28.05 -7.43 -13.31
C ALA A 170 28.55 -8.52 -14.26
N ARG A 171 27.68 -9.46 -14.67
CA ARG A 171 28.02 -10.48 -15.66
C ARG A 171 28.34 -9.88 -17.04
N LEU A 172 27.64 -8.82 -17.45
CA LEU A 172 27.93 -8.11 -18.70
C LEU A 172 29.28 -7.39 -18.66
N PHE A 173 29.65 -6.78 -17.54
CA PHE A 173 30.95 -6.09 -17.38
C PHE A 173 32.15 -7.04 -17.24
N LEU A 174 31.93 -8.27 -16.77
CA LEU A 174 32.97 -9.30 -16.64
C LEU A 174 33.20 -10.13 -17.92
N ARG A 175 32.41 -9.90 -18.97
CA ARG A 175 32.60 -10.50 -20.30
C ARG A 175 33.43 -9.58 -21.19
#